data_AF-A0A1V5MBV6-F1
#
_entry.id   AF-A0A1V5MBV6-F1
#
_cell.length_a   1.000
_cell.length_b   1.000
_cell.length_c   1.000
_cell.angle_alpha   90.00
_cell.angle_beta   90.00
_cell.angle_gamma   90.00
#
_symmetry.space_group_name_H-M   'P 1'
#
loop_
_entity.id
_entity.type
_entity.pdbx_description
1 polymer ?
#
loop_
_entity_poly.entity_id
_entity_poly.type
_entity_poly.pdbx_seq_one_letter_code
_entity_poly.pdbx_strand_id
1 'polypeptide(L)'
;MDLGVWTANHTGRPLTGLKLDANFPGDRMVTKTDWMLPDRNGKLPDLPAGQAAFGRIPTAIGLDYPVENATFSVWLSDGQAEYPWYERCWLTVAPRVTATGGRVTDWSKVQPAWLYHTFSWGRFGRAFPQVVSGAENLKYAFRVDGRAAVRTGYDGRNLYVSIEVEDDNAVFTGAPEKRDRFELKFDRDLAGDFGSASARPDLNLLVLPESSGPCQVKGVEGAAAVLTRRSAGGYTVEVSVPLGAITLRPAAAGGAIGFDLVWTDADPETGGVASSAMRWAGGSRTLGQLFFGR
;
A
#
# COMPACT_ATOMS: atom_id res chain seq x y z
N MET A 1 -11.54 14.27 2.10
CA MET A 1 -10.80 13.20 1.38
C MET A 1 -11.81 12.10 1.10
N ASP A 2 -11.66 11.28 0.06
CA ASP A 2 -12.66 10.24 -0.24
C ASP A 2 -12.00 8.87 -0.14
N LEU A 3 -12.50 7.96 0.71
CA LEU A 3 -12.08 6.56 0.67
C LEU A 3 -12.69 5.89 -0.55
N GLY A 4 -11.85 5.18 -1.31
CA GLY A 4 -12.32 4.29 -2.34
C GLY A 4 -12.82 2.97 -1.77
N VAL A 5 -14.03 2.58 -2.15
CA VAL A 5 -14.61 1.28 -1.80
C VAL A 5 -15.03 0.58 -3.07
N TRP A 6 -14.68 -0.70 -3.18
CA TRP A 6 -15.11 -1.55 -4.28
C TRP A 6 -16.22 -2.51 -3.84
N THR A 7 -17.24 -2.67 -4.68
CA THR A 7 -18.26 -3.69 -4.48
C THR A 7 -18.71 -4.32 -5.80
N ALA A 8 -19.10 -5.60 -5.77
CA ALA A 8 -19.66 -6.35 -6.88
C ALA A 8 -21.04 -6.92 -6.51
N ASN A 9 -22.00 -6.79 -7.43
CA ASN A 9 -23.37 -7.22 -7.25
C ASN A 9 -23.56 -8.69 -7.69
N HIS A 10 -23.58 -9.59 -6.72
CA HIS A 10 -23.85 -11.02 -6.94
C HIS A 10 -25.30 -11.43 -6.66
N THR A 11 -26.22 -10.48 -6.47
CA THR A 11 -27.60 -10.76 -6.06
C THR A 11 -28.49 -11.28 -7.18
N GLY A 12 -28.02 -11.24 -8.43
CA GLY A 12 -28.79 -11.63 -9.62
C GLY A 12 -29.85 -10.62 -10.07
N ARG A 13 -29.97 -9.46 -9.39
CA ARG A 13 -30.87 -8.35 -9.74
C ARG A 13 -30.13 -7.01 -9.66
N PRO A 14 -30.56 -5.95 -10.38
CA PRO A 14 -29.97 -4.63 -10.22
C PRO A 14 -30.22 -4.07 -8.81
N LEU A 15 -29.25 -3.33 -8.28
CA LEU A 15 -29.35 -2.60 -7.02
C LEU A 15 -29.35 -1.10 -7.33
N THR A 16 -30.31 -0.35 -6.78
CA THR A 16 -30.49 1.08 -7.07
C THR A 16 -30.53 1.93 -5.81
N GLY A 17 -30.19 3.21 -5.92
CA GLY A 17 -30.25 4.14 -4.77
C GLY A 17 -29.19 3.85 -3.70
N LEU A 18 -28.07 3.30 -4.13
CA LEU A 18 -27.05 2.72 -3.27
C LEU A 18 -26.36 3.76 -2.39
N LYS A 19 -26.45 3.53 -1.07
CA LYS A 19 -25.71 4.28 -0.06
C LYS A 19 -24.56 3.45 0.47
N LEU A 20 -23.48 4.12 0.82
CA LEU A 20 -22.37 3.53 1.54
C LEU A 20 -22.26 4.17 2.91
N ASP A 21 -22.42 3.35 3.94
CA ASP A 21 -22.09 3.73 5.30
C ASP A 21 -20.87 2.95 5.75
N ALA A 22 -19.81 3.64 6.18
CA ALA A 22 -18.63 3.01 6.74
C ALA A 22 -18.71 3.04 8.26
N ASN A 23 -18.25 1.99 8.92
CA ASN A 23 -18.02 2.03 10.37
C ASN A 23 -16.58 1.63 10.67
N PHE A 24 -15.84 2.53 11.34
CA PHE A 24 -14.49 2.29 11.85
C PHE A 24 -14.56 2.04 13.36
N PRO A 25 -14.58 0.78 13.81
CA PRO A 25 -14.58 0.50 15.24
C PRO A 25 -13.24 0.94 15.85
N GLY A 26 -13.30 1.80 16.88
CA GLY A 26 -12.13 2.50 17.45
C GLY A 26 -11.07 1.60 18.10
N ASP A 27 -11.37 0.31 18.30
CA ASP A 27 -10.49 -0.71 18.87
C ASP A 27 -9.71 -1.53 17.82
N ARG A 28 -9.91 -1.29 16.51
CA ARG A 28 -9.31 -2.07 15.42
C ARG A 28 -8.34 -1.31 14.52
N MET A 29 -7.92 -0.12 14.92
CA MET A 29 -6.95 0.69 14.18
C MET A 29 -5.57 0.60 14.82
N VAL A 30 -4.54 0.38 14.00
CA VAL A 30 -3.13 0.32 14.44
C VAL A 30 -2.62 1.71 14.87
N THR A 31 -3.16 2.78 14.28
CA THR A 31 -2.84 4.18 14.63
C THR A 31 -4.09 4.89 15.14
N LYS A 32 -4.04 5.41 16.37
CA LYS A 32 -5.17 6.10 17.01
C LYS A 32 -5.33 7.52 16.43
N THR A 33 -6.02 7.62 15.30
CA THR A 33 -6.62 8.89 14.84
C THR A 33 -8.12 8.81 15.10
N ASP A 34 -8.72 9.88 15.61
CA ASP A 34 -10.17 9.96 15.79
C ASP A 34 -10.82 10.10 14.41
N TRP A 35 -11.19 8.97 13.80
CA TRP A 35 -11.90 8.96 12.54
C TRP A 35 -13.36 9.33 12.77
N MET A 36 -13.68 10.59 12.51
CA MET A 36 -15.07 10.97 12.30
C MET A 36 -15.37 10.86 10.82
N LEU A 37 -16.12 9.82 10.46
CA LEU A 37 -16.92 9.90 9.26
C LEU A 37 -17.91 11.03 9.51
N PRO A 38 -17.93 12.10 8.70
CA PRO A 38 -19.08 13.00 8.74
C PRO A 38 -20.32 12.14 8.51
N ASP A 39 -21.51 12.54 8.97
CA ASP A 39 -22.82 11.89 8.74
C ASP A 39 -23.20 11.74 7.24
N ARG A 40 -22.24 11.88 6.33
CA ARG A 40 -22.35 11.79 4.89
C ARG A 40 -22.12 10.34 4.46
N ASN A 41 -23.23 9.64 4.31
CA ASN A 41 -23.31 8.44 3.48
C ASN A 41 -22.57 8.67 2.15
N GLY A 42 -21.57 7.84 1.85
CA GLY A 42 -21.03 7.72 0.51
C GLY A 42 -22.12 7.30 -0.47
N LYS A 43 -21.91 7.55 -1.77
CA LYS A 43 -22.83 7.10 -2.81
C LYS A 43 -22.10 6.22 -3.80
N LEU A 44 -22.81 5.21 -4.27
CA LEU A 44 -22.46 4.40 -5.43
C LEU A 44 -23.46 4.70 -6.55
N PRO A 45 -23.04 4.66 -7.82
CA PRO A 45 -23.99 4.58 -8.92
C PRO A 45 -24.81 3.29 -8.81
N ASP A 46 -26.00 3.27 -9.41
CA ASP A 46 -26.81 2.05 -9.51
C ASP A 46 -25.98 0.91 -10.11
N LEU A 47 -26.12 -0.28 -9.54
CA LEU A 47 -25.25 -1.41 -9.82
C LEU A 47 -26.04 -2.56 -10.46
N PRO A 48 -25.93 -2.77 -11.79
CA PRO A 48 -26.60 -3.88 -12.44
C PRO A 48 -26.17 -5.24 -11.89
N ALA A 49 -26.99 -6.28 -12.13
CA ALA A 49 -26.64 -7.64 -11.74
C ALA A 49 -25.32 -8.09 -12.38
N GLY A 50 -24.42 -8.66 -11.58
CA GLY A 50 -23.11 -9.15 -12.03
C GLY A 50 -22.06 -8.05 -12.29
N GLN A 51 -22.40 -6.78 -12.11
CA GLN A 51 -21.48 -5.65 -12.29
C GLN A 51 -20.79 -5.26 -10.98
N ALA A 52 -19.72 -4.49 -11.10
CA ALA A 52 -18.99 -3.91 -9.98
C ALA A 52 -18.91 -2.39 -10.10
N ALA A 53 -18.73 -1.70 -8.97
CA ALA A 53 -18.60 -0.25 -8.95
C ALA A 53 -17.70 0.25 -7.82
N PHE A 54 -17.17 1.46 -8.04
CA PHE A 54 -16.47 2.25 -7.03
C PHE A 54 -17.41 3.18 -6.31
N GLY A 55 -17.38 3.11 -4.99
CA GLY A 55 -17.95 4.11 -4.13
C GLY A 55 -16.88 5.00 -3.56
N ARG A 56 -17.27 6.25 -3.32
CA ARG A 56 -16.47 7.19 -2.54
C ARG A 56 -17.17 7.43 -1.23
N ILE A 57 -16.42 7.28 -0.13
CA ILE A 57 -16.88 7.64 1.21
C ILE A 57 -16.13 8.91 1.61
N PRO A 58 -16.80 10.07 1.64
CA PRO A 58 -16.18 11.30 2.08
C PRO A 58 -15.79 11.20 3.55
N THR A 59 -14.52 11.43 3.85
CA THR A 59 -13.97 11.54 5.19
C THR A 59 -13.62 12.99 5.50
N ALA A 60 -13.81 13.38 6.77
CA ALA A 60 -13.61 14.75 7.24
C ALA A 60 -12.14 15.10 7.54
N ILE A 61 -11.17 14.26 7.15
CA ILE A 61 -9.80 14.35 7.63
C ILE A 61 -8.85 14.90 6.57
N GLY A 62 -7.96 15.81 6.99
CA GLY A 62 -6.68 16.05 6.32
C GLY A 62 -5.71 14.98 6.80
N LEU A 63 -5.69 13.83 6.13
CA LEU A 63 -4.77 12.76 6.52
C LEU A 63 -3.35 13.22 6.19
N ASP A 64 -2.60 13.55 7.24
CA ASP A 64 -1.14 13.60 7.20
C ASP A 64 -0.54 12.22 7.54
N TYR A 65 -1.39 11.23 7.84
CA TYR A 65 -1.02 9.92 8.39
C TYR A 65 -1.59 8.76 7.55
N PRO A 66 -0.79 7.69 7.32
CA PRO A 66 -1.27 6.43 6.76
C PRO A 66 -2.31 5.72 7.62
N VAL A 67 -3.08 4.83 6.98
CA VAL A 67 -4.14 4.01 7.58
C VAL A 67 -3.90 2.58 7.18
N GLU A 68 -3.75 1.71 8.18
CA GLU A 68 -3.22 0.38 7.96
C GLU A 68 -4.09 -0.65 8.67
N ASN A 69 -4.45 -1.69 7.91
CA ASN A 69 -5.29 -2.79 8.39
C ASN A 69 -6.61 -2.34 9.05
N ALA A 70 -7.09 -1.13 8.74
CA ALA A 70 -8.31 -0.61 9.34
C ALA A 70 -9.50 -1.34 8.70
N THR A 71 -10.11 -2.21 9.48
CA THR A 71 -11.32 -2.90 9.00
C THR A 71 -12.48 -1.94 9.08
N PHE A 72 -13.21 -1.80 7.98
CA PHE A 72 -14.46 -1.06 7.98
C PHE A 72 -15.57 -1.91 7.38
N SER A 73 -16.74 -1.81 8.00
CA SER A 73 -17.95 -2.40 7.45
C SER A 73 -18.59 -1.37 6.54
N VAL A 74 -18.97 -1.81 5.35
CA VAL A 74 -19.72 -1.02 4.39
C VAL A 74 -21.10 -1.62 4.26
N TRP A 75 -22.13 -0.83 4.52
CA TRP A 75 -23.50 -1.24 4.28
C TRP A 75 -23.98 -0.69 2.96
N LEU A 76 -24.25 -1.59 2.02
CA LEU A 76 -24.92 -1.26 0.78
C LEU A 76 -26.42 -1.43 1.00
N SER A 77 -27.19 -0.35 0.93
CA SER A 77 -28.65 -0.43 0.99
C SER A 77 -29.28 -0.05 -0.36
N ASP A 78 -30.21 -0.86 -0.83
CA ASP A 78 -31.08 -0.57 -1.99
C ASP A 78 -32.46 -0.01 -1.58
N GLY A 79 -32.62 0.31 -0.29
CA GLY A 79 -33.88 0.76 0.31
C GLY A 79 -34.85 -0.36 0.73
N GLN A 80 -34.57 -1.63 0.42
CA GLN A 80 -35.36 -2.81 0.84
C GLN A 80 -34.53 -3.80 1.65
N ALA A 81 -33.24 -3.90 1.37
CA ALA A 81 -32.29 -4.77 2.07
C ALA A 81 -30.99 -4.03 2.36
N GLU A 82 -30.25 -4.54 3.34
CA GLU A 82 -28.88 -4.15 3.62
C GLU A 82 -27.94 -5.31 3.31
N TYR A 83 -26.89 -5.02 2.57
CA TYR A 83 -25.86 -5.98 2.19
C TYR A 83 -24.56 -5.60 2.89
N PRO A 84 -24.18 -6.30 3.98
CA PRO A 84 -22.94 -6.04 4.68
C PRO A 84 -21.74 -6.45 3.83
N TRP A 85 -20.75 -5.57 3.76
CA TRP A 85 -19.44 -5.83 3.21
C TRP A 85 -18.38 -5.53 4.26
N TYR A 86 -17.31 -6.33 4.30
CA TYR A 86 -16.15 -6.08 5.14
C TYR A 86 -14.94 -5.86 4.25
N GLU A 87 -14.28 -4.72 4.40
CA GLU A 87 -13.06 -4.40 3.68
C GLU A 87 -11.96 -3.94 4.64
N ARG A 88 -10.71 -4.05 4.19
CA ARG A 88 -9.56 -3.49 4.90
C ARG A 88 -9.06 -2.28 4.15
N CYS A 89 -9.05 -1.14 4.83
CA CYS A 89 -8.47 0.08 4.33
C CYS A 89 -6.95 0.03 4.50
N TRP A 90 -6.25 0.16 3.38
CA TRP A 90 -4.82 0.37 3.29
C TRP A 90 -4.60 1.65 2.51
N LEU A 91 -4.25 2.71 3.22
CA LEU A 91 -4.13 4.06 2.67
C LEU A 91 -2.78 4.63 3.08
N THR A 92 -2.05 5.16 2.11
CA THR A 92 -0.90 6.01 2.36
C THR A 92 -1.09 7.37 1.70
N VAL A 93 -0.37 8.37 2.19
CA VAL A 93 -0.48 9.75 1.71
C VAL A 93 0.88 10.21 1.22
N ALA A 94 0.90 10.76 0.01
CA ALA A 94 2.03 11.47 -0.56
C ALA A 94 1.78 12.99 -0.44
N PRO A 95 2.21 13.66 0.64
CA PRO A 95 2.17 15.13 0.70
C PRO A 95 3.13 15.76 -0.30
N ARG A 96 2.97 17.06 -0.54
CA ARG A 96 3.95 17.82 -1.33
C ARG A 96 5.31 17.83 -0.63
N VAL A 97 6.36 17.54 -1.39
CA VAL A 97 7.75 17.53 -0.89
C VAL A 97 8.65 18.34 -1.80
N THR A 98 9.75 18.84 -1.22
CA THR A 98 10.85 19.43 -1.98
C THR A 98 11.85 18.34 -2.29
N ALA A 99 12.18 18.20 -3.57
CA ALA A 99 13.19 17.26 -4.04
C ALA A 99 14.31 17.98 -4.80
N THR A 100 15.54 17.53 -4.61
CA THR A 100 16.74 18.00 -5.34
C THR A 100 17.47 16.80 -5.90
N GLY A 101 17.80 16.80 -7.20
CA GLY A 101 18.50 15.68 -7.83
C GLY A 101 17.74 14.35 -7.77
N GLY A 102 16.41 14.39 -7.75
CA GLY A 102 15.57 13.19 -7.68
C GLY A 102 15.42 12.58 -6.29
N ARG A 103 15.78 13.32 -5.22
CA ARG A 103 15.66 12.86 -3.83
C ARG A 103 14.96 13.89 -2.97
N VAL A 104 14.22 13.43 -1.99
CA VAL A 104 13.55 14.31 -1.03
C VAL A 104 14.58 14.77 0.00
N THR A 105 14.58 16.08 0.29
CA THR A 105 15.61 16.66 1.17
C THR A 105 15.35 16.39 2.65
N ASP A 106 14.09 16.18 3.04
CA ASP A 106 13.68 15.97 4.42
C ASP A 106 12.40 15.13 4.49
N TRP A 107 12.54 13.91 5.01
CA TRP A 107 11.43 12.99 5.25
C TRP A 107 10.81 13.11 6.64
N SER A 108 11.37 13.93 7.55
CA SER A 108 10.97 13.97 8.97
C SER A 108 9.52 14.38 9.19
N LYS A 109 8.93 15.08 8.21
CA LYS A 109 7.53 15.54 8.23
C LYS A 109 6.57 14.57 7.55
N VAL A 110 7.08 13.51 6.92
CA VAL A 110 6.26 12.52 6.22
C VAL A 110 6.12 11.29 7.11
N GLN A 111 4.87 10.95 7.40
CA GLN A 111 4.55 9.83 8.26
C GLN A 111 4.73 8.50 7.50
N PRO A 112 5.41 7.51 8.10
CA PRO A 112 5.61 6.22 7.45
C PRO A 112 4.36 5.35 7.53
N ALA A 113 4.08 4.64 6.45
CA ALA A 113 3.24 3.45 6.42
C ALA A 113 4.13 2.25 6.75
N TRP A 114 3.72 1.41 7.69
CA TRP A 114 4.51 0.29 8.18
C TRP A 114 4.15 -1.02 7.47
N LEU A 115 5.17 -1.63 6.91
CA LEU A 115 5.17 -3.04 6.57
C LEU A 115 5.84 -3.78 7.72
N TYR A 116 5.10 -4.63 8.42
CA TYR A 116 5.62 -5.38 9.56
C TYR A 116 4.84 -6.68 9.74
N HIS A 117 5.33 -7.52 10.64
CA HIS A 117 4.64 -8.73 11.06
C HIS A 117 4.58 -8.79 12.57
N THR A 118 3.67 -9.61 13.11
CA THR A 118 3.72 -10.01 14.51
C THR A 118 3.62 -11.51 14.64
N PHE A 119 4.12 -12.00 15.77
CA PHE A 119 3.98 -13.39 16.18
C PHE A 119 2.68 -13.57 16.96
N SER A 120 1.86 -14.54 16.56
CA SER A 120 0.59 -14.87 17.23
C SER A 120 0.72 -16.19 17.99
N TRP A 121 0.73 -16.11 19.32
CA TRP A 121 0.76 -17.28 20.20
C TRP A 121 -0.47 -18.20 20.03
N GLY A 122 -1.65 -17.64 19.76
CA GLY A 122 -2.86 -18.43 19.51
C GLY A 122 -2.87 -19.20 18.18
N ARG A 123 -1.93 -18.90 17.28
CA ARG A 123 -1.79 -19.57 15.97
C ARG A 123 -0.46 -20.30 15.81
N PHE A 124 0.40 -20.28 16.84
CA PHE A 124 1.78 -20.80 16.81
C PHE A 124 2.53 -20.43 15.52
N GLY A 125 2.50 -19.13 15.15
CA GLY A 125 3.15 -18.68 13.93
C GLY A 125 3.12 -17.16 13.75
N ARG A 126 3.83 -16.68 12.72
CA ARG A 126 3.78 -15.29 12.27
C ARG A 126 2.46 -15.08 11.54
N ALA A 127 1.66 -14.11 11.97
CA ALA A 127 0.30 -13.95 11.46
C ALA A 127 -0.06 -12.48 11.30
N PHE A 128 0.27 -11.92 10.14
CA PHE A 128 -0.24 -10.64 9.68
C PHE A 128 -0.69 -10.77 8.22
N PRO A 129 -1.73 -10.05 7.78
CA PRO A 129 -2.24 -10.15 6.41
C PRO A 129 -1.25 -9.64 5.36
N GLN A 130 -0.15 -9.03 5.80
CA GLN A 130 0.95 -8.55 4.98
C GLN A 130 1.90 -9.67 4.55
N VAL A 131 1.99 -10.82 5.25
CA VAL A 131 2.85 -11.94 4.81
C VAL A 131 2.22 -12.65 3.61
N VAL A 132 2.97 -12.75 2.52
CA VAL A 132 2.53 -13.37 1.25
C VAL A 132 3.07 -14.79 1.11
N SER A 133 4.34 -15.00 1.44
CA SER A 133 5.00 -16.31 1.35
C SER A 133 6.24 -16.38 2.23
N GLY A 134 6.64 -17.61 2.59
CA GLY A 134 7.77 -17.85 3.48
C GLY A 134 7.49 -17.34 4.89
N ALA A 135 8.48 -16.64 5.46
CA ALA A 135 8.52 -16.03 6.79
C ALA A 135 9.26 -16.84 7.86
N GLU A 136 9.94 -17.93 7.49
CA GLU A 136 10.78 -18.71 8.41
C GLU A 136 11.99 -17.90 8.91
N ASN A 137 12.58 -17.11 8.01
CA ASN A 137 13.77 -16.30 8.24
C ASN A 137 13.49 -15.07 9.13
N LEU A 138 12.29 -14.49 9.01
CA LEU A 138 11.86 -13.32 9.81
C LEU A 138 12.00 -13.55 11.31
N LYS A 139 12.66 -12.69 12.06
CA LYS A 139 12.88 -12.95 13.50
C LYS A 139 11.64 -12.78 14.38
N TYR A 140 11.69 -13.42 15.55
CA TYR A 140 10.67 -13.27 16.60
C TYR A 140 10.62 -11.81 17.11
N ALA A 141 9.45 -11.40 17.63
CA ALA A 141 9.19 -10.07 18.16
C ALA A 141 10.38 -9.47 18.94
N PHE A 142 10.64 -8.18 18.70
CA PHE A 142 11.74 -7.34 19.25
C PHE A 142 13.14 -7.52 18.63
N ARG A 143 13.31 -8.37 17.61
CA ARG A 143 14.56 -8.43 16.83
C ARG A 143 14.44 -7.65 15.53
N VAL A 144 15.57 -7.10 15.08
CA VAL A 144 15.67 -6.23 13.88
C VAL A 144 15.77 -7.11 12.65
N ASP A 145 14.62 -7.55 12.15
CA ASP A 145 14.48 -8.29 10.89
C ASP A 145 12.99 -8.39 10.54
N GLY A 146 12.62 -8.04 9.30
CA GLY A 146 11.24 -8.15 8.81
C GLY A 146 10.33 -6.96 9.10
N ARG A 147 10.87 -5.73 9.11
CA ARG A 147 10.08 -4.49 9.22
C ARG A 147 10.58 -3.41 8.26
N ALA A 148 9.66 -2.66 7.67
CA ALA A 148 9.98 -1.50 6.84
C ALA A 148 9.05 -0.31 7.10
N ALA A 149 9.62 0.89 7.16
CA ALA A 149 8.93 2.17 7.18
C ALA A 149 8.90 2.75 5.75
N VAL A 150 7.70 2.89 5.18
CA VAL A 150 7.48 3.37 3.81
C VAL A 150 6.91 4.77 3.85
N ARG A 151 7.67 5.75 3.36
CA ARG A 151 7.22 7.15 3.24
C ARG A 151 7.02 7.49 1.78
N THR A 152 5.95 8.21 1.47
CA THR A 152 5.65 8.65 0.10
C THR A 152 5.52 10.16 0.05
N GLY A 153 5.92 10.80 -1.05
CA GLY A 153 5.80 12.25 -1.25
C GLY A 153 5.85 12.60 -2.73
N TYR A 154 5.42 13.80 -3.14
CA TYR A 154 5.46 14.18 -4.56
C TYR A 154 5.78 15.66 -4.79
N ASP A 155 6.40 15.97 -5.93
CA ASP A 155 6.76 17.35 -6.33
C ASP A 155 5.98 17.86 -7.56
N GLY A 156 5.05 17.05 -8.08
CA GLY A 156 4.25 17.35 -9.28
C GLY A 156 4.87 16.83 -10.57
N ARG A 157 6.13 16.41 -10.55
CA ARG A 157 6.77 15.66 -11.64
C ARG A 157 6.94 14.19 -11.28
N ASN A 158 7.36 13.90 -10.04
CA ASN A 158 7.63 12.56 -9.56
C ASN A 158 6.86 12.26 -8.28
N LEU A 159 6.55 10.97 -8.12
CA LEU A 159 6.30 10.34 -6.84
C LEU A 159 7.65 9.89 -6.28
N TYR A 160 7.87 10.14 -5.00
CA TYR A 160 9.03 9.69 -4.24
C TYR A 160 8.58 8.68 -3.20
N VAL A 161 9.36 7.62 -3.04
CA VAL A 161 9.13 6.58 -2.02
C VAL A 161 10.45 6.34 -1.28
N SER A 162 10.46 6.56 0.03
CA SER A 162 11.57 6.16 0.91
C SER A 162 11.17 4.89 1.65
N ILE A 163 12.01 3.86 1.55
CA ILE A 163 11.80 2.56 2.18
C ILE A 163 12.96 2.35 3.13
N GLU A 164 12.71 2.54 4.43
CA GLU A 164 13.66 2.30 5.50
C GLU A 164 13.42 0.91 6.08
N VAL A 165 14.36 0.01 5.86
CA VAL A 165 14.27 -1.42 6.19
C VAL A 165 15.08 -1.72 7.44
N GLU A 166 14.47 -2.50 8.33
CA GLU A 166 15.10 -3.23 9.43
C GLU A 166 15.33 -4.67 8.98
N ASP A 167 16.57 -4.97 8.60
CA ASP A 167 17.04 -6.25 8.09
C ASP A 167 18.53 -6.36 8.43
N ASP A 168 18.89 -7.37 9.21
CA ASP A 168 20.25 -7.56 9.71
C ASP A 168 21.10 -8.51 8.87
N ASN A 169 20.55 -9.14 7.81
CA ASN A 169 21.30 -10.03 6.91
C ASN A 169 21.03 -9.81 5.41
N ALA A 170 20.60 -8.61 5.02
CA ALA A 170 20.34 -8.18 3.65
C ALA A 170 21.27 -8.76 2.56
N VAL A 171 20.67 -9.34 1.53
CA VAL A 171 21.36 -9.96 0.38
C VAL A 171 21.19 -9.12 -0.88
N PHE A 172 22.26 -8.44 -1.30
CA PHE A 172 22.27 -7.57 -2.50
C PHE A 172 22.97 -8.16 -3.72
N THR A 173 23.46 -9.39 -3.65
CA THR A 173 24.24 -10.01 -4.73
C THR A 173 23.68 -11.36 -5.14
N GLY A 174 23.96 -11.78 -6.38
CA GLY A 174 23.46 -13.03 -6.92
C GLY A 174 22.25 -12.82 -7.82
N ALA A 175 21.50 -13.91 -8.06
CA ALA A 175 20.33 -13.88 -8.93
C ALA A 175 19.21 -13.03 -8.30
N PRO A 176 18.46 -12.23 -9.08
CA PRO A 176 17.45 -11.29 -8.55
C PRO A 176 16.42 -11.90 -7.61
N GLU A 177 16.03 -13.15 -7.83
CA GLU A 177 15.06 -13.87 -7.01
C GLU A 177 15.60 -14.27 -5.63
N LYS A 178 16.93 -14.28 -5.45
CA LYS A 178 17.64 -14.60 -4.20
C LYS A 178 18.19 -13.37 -3.49
N ARG A 179 17.68 -12.19 -3.84
CA ARG A 179 18.11 -10.90 -3.28
C ARG A 179 16.94 -10.22 -2.60
N ASP A 180 17.29 -9.34 -1.69
CA ASP A 180 16.43 -8.23 -1.28
C ASP A 180 15.94 -7.49 -2.50
N ARG A 181 14.63 -7.25 -2.54
CA ARG A 181 14.01 -6.51 -3.63
C ARG A 181 12.68 -5.91 -3.22
N PHE A 182 12.33 -4.83 -3.91
CA PHE A 182 11.01 -4.25 -3.83
C PHE A 182 10.29 -4.34 -5.16
N GLU A 183 9.00 -4.57 -5.11
CA GLU A 183 8.09 -4.38 -6.24
C GLU A 183 7.06 -3.34 -5.85
N LEU A 184 7.12 -2.17 -6.48
CA LEU A 184 6.10 -1.14 -6.35
C LEU A 184 5.05 -1.39 -7.45
N LYS A 185 3.80 -1.55 -7.02
CA LYS A 185 2.68 -1.88 -7.88
C LYS A 185 1.78 -0.67 -8.00
N PHE A 186 1.44 -0.29 -9.23
CA PHE A 186 0.59 0.87 -9.51
C PHE A 186 -0.61 0.43 -10.34
N ASP A 187 -1.77 0.91 -9.94
CA ASP A 187 -3.01 0.86 -10.72
C ASP A 187 -3.43 2.31 -11.00
N ARG A 188 -3.38 2.69 -12.27
CA ARG A 188 -3.57 4.07 -12.74
C ARG A 188 -5.03 4.34 -13.06
N ASP A 189 -5.83 3.30 -13.21
CA ASP A 189 -7.28 3.36 -13.43
C ASP A 189 -8.02 2.48 -12.43
N LEU A 190 -7.79 2.77 -11.15
CA LEU A 190 -8.47 2.09 -10.04
C LEU A 190 -10.00 2.02 -10.26
N ALA A 191 -10.57 3.01 -10.97
CA ALA A 191 -11.99 3.07 -11.29
C ALA A 191 -12.42 2.29 -12.55
N GLY A 192 -11.52 2.06 -13.50
CA GLY A 192 -11.79 1.34 -14.75
C GLY A 192 -11.51 -0.17 -14.67
N ASP A 193 -10.59 -0.60 -13.80
CA ASP A 193 -10.12 -1.99 -13.71
C ASP A 193 -10.96 -2.91 -12.81
N PHE A 194 -12.19 -2.52 -12.51
CA PHE A 194 -13.04 -3.31 -11.63
C PHE A 194 -13.46 -4.66 -12.21
N GLY A 195 -13.38 -5.70 -11.36
CA GLY A 195 -13.70 -7.09 -11.71
C GLY A 195 -12.52 -8.00 -11.38
N SER A 196 -12.33 -9.08 -12.14
CA SER A 196 -11.19 -10.02 -11.94
C SER A 196 -9.80 -9.40 -12.13
N ALA A 197 -9.73 -8.15 -12.61
CA ALA A 197 -8.51 -7.38 -12.84
C ALA A 197 -8.14 -6.44 -11.66
N SER A 198 -9.02 -6.20 -10.68
CA SER A 198 -8.82 -5.16 -9.65
C SER A 198 -7.70 -5.41 -8.63
N ALA A 199 -7.08 -6.60 -8.68
CA ALA A 199 -5.88 -6.93 -7.91
C ALA A 199 -4.61 -6.89 -8.76
N ARG A 200 -4.75 -6.65 -10.08
CA ARG A 200 -3.64 -6.62 -11.02
C ARG A 200 -3.19 -5.17 -11.19
N PRO A 201 -1.93 -4.85 -10.89
CA PRO A 201 -1.41 -3.55 -11.22
C PRO A 201 -1.31 -3.37 -12.75
N ASP A 202 -1.59 -2.16 -13.20
CA ASP A 202 -1.24 -1.66 -14.53
C ASP A 202 0.27 -1.73 -14.78
N LEU A 203 1.06 -1.40 -13.75
CA LEU A 203 2.50 -1.24 -13.82
C LEU A 203 3.17 -1.80 -12.58
N ASN A 204 4.30 -2.47 -12.79
CA ASN A 204 5.18 -2.91 -11.72
C ASN A 204 6.56 -2.27 -11.91
N LEU A 205 7.11 -1.71 -10.85
CA LEU A 205 8.49 -1.27 -10.77
C LEU A 205 9.25 -2.21 -9.85
N LEU A 206 10.15 -3.00 -10.43
CA LEU A 206 11.11 -3.80 -9.69
C LEU A 206 12.30 -2.92 -9.31
N VAL A 207 12.65 -2.91 -8.03
CA VAL A 207 13.84 -2.26 -7.48
C VAL A 207 14.73 -3.32 -6.85
N LEU A 208 15.97 -3.44 -7.33
CA LEU A 208 17.00 -4.32 -6.78
C LEU A 208 18.05 -3.45 -6.08
N PRO A 209 18.06 -3.37 -4.75
CA PRO A 209 19.06 -2.63 -3.99
C PRO A 209 20.46 -3.17 -4.28
N GLU A 210 21.41 -2.27 -4.47
CA GLU A 210 22.82 -2.58 -4.63
C GLU A 210 23.58 -2.32 -3.32
N SER A 211 24.80 -2.83 -3.19
CA SER A 211 25.58 -2.68 -1.95
C SER A 211 25.90 -1.23 -1.58
N SER A 212 25.88 -0.32 -2.56
CA SER A 212 25.96 1.13 -2.40
C SER A 212 25.49 1.84 -3.68
N GLY A 213 25.04 3.09 -3.55
CA GLY A 213 24.76 3.93 -4.72
C GLY A 213 23.49 3.56 -5.49
N PRO A 214 23.46 3.79 -6.82
CA PRO A 214 22.27 3.55 -7.63
C PRO A 214 21.81 2.09 -7.58
N CYS A 215 20.50 1.88 -7.43
CA CYS A 215 19.88 0.57 -7.49
C CYS A 215 19.53 0.22 -8.94
N GLN A 216 19.36 -1.07 -9.24
CA GLN A 216 18.79 -1.46 -10.52
C GLN A 216 17.27 -1.29 -10.47
N VAL A 217 16.71 -0.76 -11.55
CA VAL A 217 15.26 -0.52 -11.68
C VAL A 217 14.76 -1.07 -13.01
N LYS A 218 13.58 -1.70 -13.01
CA LYS A 218 12.94 -2.24 -14.22
C LYS A 218 11.43 -2.07 -14.16
N GLY A 219 10.80 -1.86 -15.32
CA GLY A 219 9.34 -1.90 -15.50
C GLY A 219 8.64 -0.55 -15.60
N VAL A 220 9.25 0.54 -15.13
CA VAL A 220 8.73 1.92 -15.32
C VAL A 220 9.82 2.81 -15.90
N GLU A 221 9.56 3.38 -17.07
CA GLU A 221 10.50 4.29 -17.75
C GLU A 221 10.73 5.57 -16.94
N GLY A 222 11.99 6.00 -16.86
CA GLY A 222 12.39 7.20 -16.12
C GLY A 222 12.35 7.07 -14.60
N ALA A 223 11.96 5.91 -14.05
CA ALA A 223 12.11 5.64 -12.63
C ALA A 223 13.61 5.48 -12.29
N ALA A 224 13.98 5.86 -11.07
CA ALA A 224 15.32 5.70 -10.54
C ALA A 224 15.26 5.38 -9.05
N ALA A 225 16.22 4.59 -8.56
CA ALA A 225 16.33 4.27 -7.15
C ALA A 225 17.79 4.31 -6.69
N VAL A 226 17.99 4.56 -5.41
CA VAL A 226 19.32 4.68 -4.79
C VAL A 226 19.28 4.20 -3.36
N LEU A 227 20.31 3.46 -2.96
CA LEU A 227 20.56 3.15 -1.55
C LEU A 227 21.19 4.38 -0.89
N THR A 228 20.47 5.00 0.04
CA THR A 228 20.88 6.25 0.71
C THR A 228 21.56 6.00 2.04
N ARG A 229 21.25 4.88 2.71
CA ARG A 229 21.82 4.49 3.99
C ARG A 229 21.97 2.98 4.05
N ARG A 230 23.05 2.53 4.69
CA ARG A 230 23.25 1.13 5.08
C ARG A 230 23.88 1.06 6.46
N SER A 231 23.44 0.10 7.26
CA SER A 231 23.98 -0.21 8.57
C SER A 231 23.91 -1.73 8.80
N ALA A 232 24.45 -2.20 9.92
CA ALA A 232 24.39 -3.61 10.28
C ALA A 232 22.95 -4.11 10.58
N GLY A 233 22.01 -3.21 10.87
CA GLY A 233 20.62 -3.57 11.17
C GLY A 233 19.62 -3.08 10.13
N GLY A 234 20.07 -2.72 8.93
CA GLY A 234 19.15 -2.29 7.89
C GLY A 234 19.71 -1.32 6.87
N TYR A 235 18.85 -0.90 5.95
CA TYR A 235 19.19 -0.04 4.84
C TYR A 235 18.02 0.87 4.45
N THR A 236 18.30 1.90 3.66
CA THR A 236 17.27 2.80 3.14
C THR A 236 17.41 2.95 1.64
N VAL A 237 16.32 2.74 0.92
CA VAL A 237 16.22 2.97 -0.52
C VAL A 237 15.27 4.13 -0.78
N GLU A 238 15.72 5.09 -1.57
CA GLU A 238 14.85 6.13 -2.12
C GLU A 238 14.59 5.85 -3.60
N VAL A 239 13.32 5.89 -3.96
CA VAL A 239 12.81 5.67 -5.32
C VAL A 239 12.15 6.96 -5.79
N SER A 240 12.41 7.33 -7.04
CA SER A 240 11.69 8.37 -7.77
C SER A 240 11.01 7.75 -8.98
N VAL A 241 9.73 8.07 -9.16
CA VAL A 241 8.88 7.51 -10.22
C VAL A 241 8.17 8.67 -10.93
N PRO A 242 8.33 8.84 -12.25
CA PRO A 242 7.64 9.89 -12.98
C PRO A 242 6.12 9.74 -12.86
N LEU A 243 5.43 10.79 -12.41
CA LEU A 243 3.97 10.77 -12.23
C LEU A 243 3.24 10.51 -13.55
N GLY A 244 3.76 11.03 -14.67
CA GLY A 244 3.19 10.80 -15.99
C GLY A 244 3.22 9.32 -16.43
N ALA A 245 4.06 8.48 -15.81
CA ALA A 245 4.07 7.05 -16.09
C ALA A 245 2.99 6.31 -15.30
N ILE A 246 2.70 6.74 -14.06
CA ILE A 246 1.85 6.03 -13.09
C ILE A 246 0.50 6.71 -12.83
N THR A 247 0.12 7.72 -13.61
CA THR A 247 -1.18 8.38 -13.51
C THR A 247 -1.78 8.61 -14.90
N LEU A 248 -3.09 8.43 -15.04
CA LEU A 248 -3.81 8.80 -16.28
C LEU A 248 -4.21 10.27 -16.31
N ARG A 249 -4.21 10.93 -15.16
CA ARG A 249 -4.57 12.34 -14.97
C ARG A 249 -3.50 13.01 -14.12
N PRO A 250 -3.23 14.32 -14.31
CA PRO A 250 -2.27 15.03 -13.48
C PRO A 250 -2.53 14.83 -11.99
N ALA A 251 -1.48 14.44 -11.25
CA ALA A 251 -1.57 14.28 -9.81
C ALA A 251 -1.92 15.61 -9.15
N ALA A 252 -3.04 15.61 -8.43
CA ALA A 252 -3.56 16.79 -7.76
C ALA A 252 -4.01 16.42 -6.35
N ALA A 253 -3.94 17.38 -5.42
CA ALA A 253 -4.33 17.18 -4.04
C ALA A 253 -5.77 16.62 -3.96
N GLY A 254 -5.94 15.53 -3.21
CA GLY A 254 -7.20 14.78 -3.08
C GLY A 254 -7.44 13.72 -4.16
N GLY A 255 -6.61 13.64 -5.19
CA GLY A 255 -6.58 12.51 -6.13
C GLY A 255 -5.92 11.27 -5.53
N ALA A 256 -6.17 10.11 -6.13
CA ALA A 256 -5.61 8.83 -5.69
C ALA A 256 -5.29 7.90 -6.87
N ILE A 257 -4.37 6.97 -6.62
CA ILE A 257 -4.07 5.81 -7.46
C ILE A 257 -4.05 4.56 -6.61
N GLY A 258 -4.19 3.39 -7.24
CA GLY A 258 -3.89 2.13 -6.58
C GLY A 258 -2.38 2.00 -6.38
N PHE A 259 -1.98 1.58 -5.19
CA PHE A 259 -0.59 1.45 -4.78
C PHE A 259 -0.40 0.24 -3.88
N ASP A 260 0.66 -0.51 -4.11
CA ASP A 260 1.16 -1.49 -3.16
C ASP A 260 2.68 -1.58 -3.24
N LEU A 261 3.28 -2.08 -2.16
CA LEU A 261 4.70 -2.35 -2.09
C LEU A 261 4.87 -3.78 -1.59
N VAL A 262 5.58 -4.59 -2.37
CA VAL A 262 6.03 -5.91 -1.94
C VAL A 262 7.51 -5.83 -1.64
N TRP A 263 7.91 -6.18 -0.43
CA TRP A 263 9.31 -6.39 -0.07
C TRP A 263 9.55 -7.90 -0.03
N THR A 264 10.53 -8.37 -0.80
CA THR A 264 11.14 -9.67 -0.57
C THR A 264 12.39 -9.46 0.25
N ASP A 265 12.38 -10.01 1.44
CA ASP A 265 13.47 -10.07 2.39
C ASP A 265 14.23 -11.39 2.18
N ALA A 266 15.55 -11.32 2.07
CA ALA A 266 16.39 -12.46 1.70
C ALA A 266 17.56 -12.59 2.65
N ASP A 267 17.66 -13.77 3.28
CA ASP A 267 18.70 -14.08 4.26
C ASP A 267 19.63 -15.19 3.77
N PRO A 268 20.93 -15.10 4.05
CA PRO A 268 21.86 -16.20 3.84
C PRO A 268 21.47 -17.39 4.73
N GLU A 269 21.34 -18.58 4.13
CA GLU A 269 21.08 -19.83 4.85
C GLU A 269 22.11 -20.90 4.44
N THR A 270 22.31 -21.92 5.27
CA THR A 270 23.20 -23.04 4.93
C THR A 270 22.71 -23.73 3.65
N GLY A 271 23.48 -23.62 2.56
CA GLY A 271 23.14 -24.21 1.26
C GLY A 271 22.31 -23.32 0.34
N GLY A 272 22.03 -22.05 0.70
CA GLY A 272 21.26 -21.17 -0.17
C GLY A 272 20.89 -19.82 0.44
N VAL A 273 19.68 -19.38 0.10
CA VAL A 273 19.07 -18.14 0.58
C VAL A 273 17.64 -18.50 0.99
N ALA A 274 17.29 -18.17 2.22
CA ALA A 274 15.90 -18.17 2.67
C ALA A 274 15.27 -16.84 2.26
N SER A 275 13.99 -16.83 1.91
CA SER A 275 13.32 -15.58 1.58
C SER A 275 11.89 -15.55 2.08
N SER A 276 11.48 -14.36 2.50
CA SER A 276 10.09 -14.06 2.81
C SER A 276 9.60 -12.93 1.91
N ALA A 277 8.31 -12.94 1.60
CA ALA A 277 7.68 -11.84 0.89
C ALA A 277 6.56 -11.25 1.74
N MET A 278 6.59 -9.94 1.89
CA MET A 278 5.59 -9.16 2.60
C MET A 278 5.06 -8.07 1.67
N ARG A 279 3.75 -7.80 1.73
CA ARG A 279 3.10 -6.71 1.00
C ARG A 279 2.51 -5.69 1.96
N TRP A 280 2.61 -4.41 1.64
CA TRP A 280 2.07 -3.34 2.46
C TRP A 280 0.55 -3.44 2.57
N ALA A 281 -0.18 -3.52 1.45
CA ALA A 281 -1.65 -3.61 1.42
C ALA A 281 -2.17 -5.02 1.75
N GLY A 282 -1.75 -5.55 2.91
CA GLY A 282 -1.98 -6.92 3.35
C GLY A 282 -3.45 -7.30 3.48
N GLY A 283 -3.88 -8.34 2.77
CA GLY A 283 -5.26 -8.83 2.81
C GLY A 283 -6.30 -7.83 2.26
N SER A 284 -5.86 -6.78 1.57
CA SER A 284 -6.74 -6.01 0.68
C SER A 284 -7.11 -6.88 -0.52
N ARG A 285 -8.39 -6.85 -0.92
CA ARG A 285 -8.85 -7.48 -2.17
C ARG A 285 -8.47 -6.68 -3.42
N THR A 286 -8.12 -5.42 -3.23
CA THR A 286 -7.59 -4.51 -4.26
C THR A 286 -6.14 -4.15 -3.92
N LEU A 287 -5.45 -3.35 -4.73
CA LEU A 287 -4.26 -2.67 -4.21
C LEU A 287 -4.65 -1.74 -3.04
N GLY A 288 -3.68 -1.30 -2.25
CA GLY A 288 -3.92 -0.17 -1.35
C GLY A 288 -4.14 1.11 -2.15
N GLN A 289 -4.40 2.22 -1.48
CA GLN A 289 -4.61 3.51 -2.13
C GLN A 289 -3.52 4.49 -1.70
N LEU A 290 -2.94 5.20 -2.66
CA LEU A 290 -2.04 6.32 -2.41
C LEU A 290 -2.77 7.61 -2.77
N PHE A 291 -2.91 8.51 -1.79
CA PHE A 291 -3.52 9.83 -1.98
C PHE A 291 -2.47 10.90 -2.14
N PHE A 292 -2.68 11.81 -3.08
CA PHE A 292 -1.88 13.01 -3.18
C PHE A 292 -2.38 14.03 -2.14
N GLY A 293 -1.53 14.32 -1.16
CA GLY A 293 -1.77 15.32 -0.13
C GLY A 293 -1.66 16.75 -0.68
N ARG A 294 -2.02 17.72 0.16
CA ARG A 294 -1.80 19.14 -0.14
C ARG A 294 -0.31 19.50 -0.08
#